data_AF-A0A392RKE8-F1
#
_entry.id   AF-A0A392RKE8-F1
#
_cell.length_a   1.000
_cell.length_b   1.000
_cell.length_c   1.000
_cell.angle_alpha   90.00
_cell.angle_beta   90.00
_cell.angle_gamma   90.00
#
_symmetry.space_group_name_H-M   'P 1'
#
loop_
_entity.id
_entity.type
_entity.pdbx_description
1 polymer ?
#
loop_
_entity_poly.entity_id
_entity_poly.type
_entity_poly.pdbx_seq_one_letter_code
_entity_poly.pdbx_strand_id
1 'polypeptide(L)'
;MLIAAIHFFEKSTNTFQFKCGMMTLTLLDVAAITGLRPTGGAYDPANASKNIALVINKEAYLKYVAEQQGREGDEVTDVEHVAFLPFWLSHFVFCSKSLQVVKIFIPMAVQIHEG
;
A
#
# COMPACT_ATOMS: atom_id res chain seq x y z
N MET A 1 -16.11 6.72 -8.34
CA MET A 1 -16.36 5.31 -7.93
C MET A 1 -16.23 5.09 -6.42
N LEU A 2 -15.15 5.52 -5.75
CA LEU A 2 -14.96 5.32 -4.30
C LEU A 2 -16.09 5.87 -3.41
N ILE A 3 -16.61 7.06 -3.69
CA ILE A 3 -17.71 7.66 -2.92
C ILE A 3 -18.97 6.79 -3.01
N ALA A 4 -19.28 6.27 -4.21
CA ALA A 4 -20.41 5.36 -4.40
C ALA A 4 -20.19 4.04 -3.65
N ALA A 5 -18.98 3.48 -3.70
CA ALA A 5 -18.63 2.27 -2.94
C ALA A 5 -18.85 2.46 -1.43
N ILE A 6 -18.43 3.60 -0.87
CA ILE A 6 -18.65 3.91 0.56
C ILE A 6 -20.16 4.03 0.87
N HIS A 7 -20.96 4.59 -0.03
CA HIS A 7 -22.41 4.66 0.13
C HIS A 7 -23.10 3.30 0.17
N PHE A 8 -22.53 2.30 -0.52
CA PHE A 8 -23.06 0.94 -0.54
C PHE A 8 -22.47 0.04 0.56
N PHE A 9 -21.39 0.44 1.24
CA PHE A 9 -20.70 -0.40 2.22
C PHE A 9 -21.32 -0.26 3.62
N GLU A 10 -21.86 -1.36 4.14
CA GLU A 10 -22.43 -1.46 5.49
C GLU A 10 -21.38 -1.97 6.49
N LYS A 11 -20.97 -1.10 7.43
CA LYS A 11 -19.88 -1.38 8.38
C LYS A 11 -20.24 -2.46 9.41
N SER A 12 -21.52 -2.61 9.76
CA SER A 12 -21.92 -3.61 10.77
C SER A 12 -21.76 -5.05 10.27
N THR A 13 -21.91 -5.26 8.96
CA THR A 13 -21.86 -6.60 8.34
C THR A 13 -20.63 -6.82 7.48
N ASN A 14 -19.83 -5.78 7.23
CA ASN A 14 -18.72 -5.77 6.27
C ASN A 14 -19.15 -6.21 4.86
N THR A 15 -20.34 -5.76 4.41
CA THR A 15 -20.90 -6.10 3.09
C THR A 15 -21.34 -4.88 2.29
N PHE A 16 -21.32 -5.00 0.96
CA PHE A 16 -21.96 -4.05 0.06
C PHE A 16 -23.46 -4.38 -0.10
N GLN A 17 -24.30 -3.37 0.04
CA GLN A 17 -25.75 -3.46 -0.03
C GLN A 17 -26.24 -3.06 -1.43
N PHE A 18 -26.57 -4.03 -2.27
CA PHE A 18 -27.16 -3.80 -3.59
C PHE A 18 -28.65 -4.18 -3.58
N LYS A 19 -29.41 -3.68 -4.56
CA LYS A 19 -30.83 -4.09 -4.74
C LYS A 19 -30.99 -5.60 -4.98
N CYS A 20 -29.95 -6.27 -5.48
CA CYS A 20 -29.92 -7.71 -5.70
C CYS A 20 -29.43 -8.52 -4.48
N GLY A 21 -29.07 -7.87 -3.37
CA GLY A 21 -28.63 -8.53 -2.14
C GLY A 21 -27.29 -8.01 -1.60
N MET A 22 -26.84 -8.65 -0.53
CA MET A 22 -25.56 -8.35 0.10
C MET A 22 -24.41 -9.01 -0.67
N MET A 23 -23.33 -8.27 -0.90
CA MET A 23 -22.10 -8.78 -1.50
C MET A 23 -20.95 -8.59 -0.52
N THR A 24 -20.32 -9.68 -0.12
CA THR A 24 -19.15 -9.66 0.77
C THR A 24 -17.87 -9.65 -0.07
N LEU A 25 -16.85 -8.88 0.34
CA LEU A 25 -15.53 -9.01 -0.27
C LEU A 25 -14.92 -10.36 0.14
N THR A 26 -14.54 -11.17 -0.83
CA THR A 26 -13.79 -12.40 -0.55
C THR A 26 -12.32 -12.07 -0.28
N LEU A 27 -11.61 -13.04 0.31
CA LEU A 27 -10.16 -12.93 0.49
C LEU A 27 -9.42 -12.75 -0.86
N LEU A 28 -9.95 -13.33 -1.95
CA LEU A 28 -9.42 -13.16 -3.29
C LEU A 28 -9.67 -11.75 -3.86
N ASP A 29 -10.82 -11.15 -3.54
CA ASP A 29 -11.10 -9.76 -3.93
C ASP A 29 -10.14 -8.79 -3.23
N VAL A 30 -9.88 -9.01 -1.93
CA VAL A 30 -8.89 -8.22 -1.18
C VAL A 30 -7.50 -8.40 -1.78
N ALA A 31 -7.11 -9.64 -2.09
CA ALA A 31 -5.82 -9.93 -2.72
C ALA A 31 -5.68 -9.27 -4.10
N ALA A 32 -6.74 -9.27 -4.91
CA ALA A 32 -6.74 -8.63 -6.22
C ALA A 32 -6.64 -7.09 -6.13
N ILE A 33 -7.30 -6.46 -5.15
CA ILE A 33 -7.26 -5.01 -4.95
C ILE A 33 -5.93 -4.56 -4.35
N THR A 34 -5.40 -5.33 -3.39
CA THR A 34 -4.19 -4.95 -2.64
C THR A 34 -2.90 -5.49 -3.26
N GLY A 35 -2.98 -6.46 -4.18
CA GLY A 35 -1.83 -7.21 -4.68
C GLY A 35 -1.19 -8.13 -3.63
N LEU A 36 -1.71 -8.17 -2.40
CA LEU A 36 -1.16 -8.97 -1.32
C LEU A 36 -1.60 -10.42 -1.46
N ARG A 37 -0.65 -11.35 -1.26
CA ARG A 37 -0.98 -12.77 -1.29
C ARG A 37 -1.93 -13.11 -0.13
N PRO A 38 -3.04 -13.83 -0.41
CA PRO A 38 -3.99 -14.24 0.62
C PRO A 38 -3.43 -15.37 1.51
N THR A 39 -2.32 -15.98 1.07
CA THR A 39 -1.62 -17.07 1.74
C THR A 39 -0.19 -16.62 2.03
N GLY A 40 0.27 -16.79 3.26
CA GLY A 40 1.57 -16.33 3.72
C GLY A 40 1.68 -16.36 5.25
N GLY A 41 2.87 -16.08 5.77
CA GLY A 41 3.05 -15.81 7.20
C GLY A 41 2.34 -14.53 7.61
N ALA A 42 1.99 -14.41 8.89
CA ALA A 42 1.54 -13.13 9.43
C ALA A 42 2.63 -12.07 9.23
N TYR A 43 2.23 -10.85 8.86
CA TYR A 43 3.17 -9.73 8.75
C TYR A 43 3.87 -9.49 10.09
N ASP A 44 5.20 -9.53 10.07
CA ASP A 44 6.04 -9.15 11.20
C ASP A 44 7.06 -8.10 10.73
N PRO A 45 6.99 -6.85 11.22
CA PRO A 45 7.92 -5.79 10.82
C PRO A 45 9.39 -6.11 11.14
N ALA A 46 9.67 -7.02 12.09
CA ALA A 46 11.03 -7.43 12.43
C ALA A 46 11.68 -8.34 11.37
N ASN A 47 10.87 -8.98 10.53
CA ASN A 47 11.34 -9.90 9.49
C ASN A 47 11.72 -9.21 8.17
N ALA A 48 11.57 -7.89 8.06
CA ALA A 48 12.01 -7.17 6.88
C ALA A 48 13.54 -7.25 6.72
N SER A 49 14.01 -7.57 5.51
CA SER A 49 15.43 -7.52 5.23
C SER A 49 15.96 -6.09 5.36
N LYS A 50 17.28 -5.98 5.54
CA LYS A 50 18.00 -4.69 5.49
C LYS A 50 18.72 -4.49 4.16
N ASN A 51 18.34 -5.26 3.13
CA ASN A 51 19.00 -5.23 1.82
C ASN A 51 18.79 -3.87 1.13
N ILE A 52 17.60 -3.29 1.30
CA ILE A 52 17.22 -2.00 0.72
C ILE A 52 16.98 -1.00 1.85
N ALA A 53 17.99 -0.17 2.11
CA ALA A 53 17.92 0.87 3.14
C ALA A 53 17.45 2.20 2.53
N LEU A 54 16.17 2.55 2.72
CA LEU A 54 15.64 3.86 2.35
C LEU A 54 15.88 4.88 3.47
N VAL A 55 16.74 5.87 3.22
CA VAL A 55 16.92 7.01 4.12
C VAL A 55 15.84 8.05 3.82
N ILE A 56 14.68 7.90 4.47
CA ILE A 56 13.59 8.87 4.33
C ILE A 56 13.80 10.03 5.31
N ASN A 57 13.99 11.25 4.81
CA ASN A 57 13.94 12.46 5.64
C ASN A 57 12.47 12.84 5.92
N LYS A 58 12.16 13.57 7.02
CA LYS A 58 10.77 13.96 7.36
C LYS A 58 10.25 15.04 6.42
N GLU A 59 10.01 14.67 5.17
CA GLU A 59 9.69 15.62 4.11
C GLU A 59 8.37 15.25 3.43
N ALA A 60 7.74 16.26 2.82
CA ALA A 60 6.45 16.10 2.16
C ALA A 60 6.55 15.15 0.95
N TYR A 61 5.45 14.50 0.59
CA TYR A 61 5.41 13.52 -0.50
C TYR A 61 6.03 13.99 -1.82
N LEU A 62 5.83 15.25 -2.20
CA LEU A 62 6.40 15.80 -3.43
C LEU A 62 7.94 15.78 -3.44
N LYS A 63 8.54 16.10 -2.30
CA LYS A 63 10.00 16.08 -2.16
C LYS A 63 10.52 14.65 -2.09
N TYR A 64 9.78 13.77 -1.41
CA TYR A 64 10.09 12.34 -1.39
C TYR A 64 10.13 11.72 -2.79
N VAL A 65 9.12 11.99 -3.64
CA VAL A 65 9.11 11.47 -5.02
C VAL A 65 10.26 12.05 -5.82
N ALA A 66 10.55 13.34 -5.70
CA ALA A 66 11.66 13.98 -6.41
C ALA A 66 13.04 13.44 -5.99
N GLU A 67 13.21 13.01 -4.73
CA GLU A 67 14.47 12.45 -4.22
C GLU A 67 14.69 10.99 -4.61
N GLN A 68 13.61 10.23 -4.81
CA GLN A 68 13.66 8.81 -5.11
C GLN A 68 13.52 8.52 -6.60
N GLN A 69 13.06 9.48 -7.41
CA GLN A 69 12.90 9.33 -8.85
C GLN A 69 14.28 9.28 -9.54
N GLY A 70 14.52 8.21 -10.29
CA GLY A 70 15.67 8.03 -11.17
C GLY A 70 15.57 8.89 -12.43
N ARG A 71 16.46 8.64 -13.39
CA ARG A 71 16.48 9.41 -14.64
C ARG A 71 15.29 9.02 -15.51
N GLU A 72 14.73 10.01 -16.17
CA GLU A 72 13.60 9.81 -17.07
C GLU A 72 14.01 8.89 -18.24
N GLY A 73 13.35 7.73 -18.35
CA GLY A 73 13.60 6.74 -19.41
C GLY A 73 14.42 5.52 -18.98
N ASP A 74 14.94 5.47 -17.75
CA ASP A 74 15.60 4.28 -17.21
C ASP A 74 14.56 3.25 -16.70
N GLU A 75 14.97 1.98 -16.63
CA GLU A 75 14.16 0.92 -16.00
C GLU A 75 14.00 1.19 -14.50
N VAL A 76 12.83 0.86 -13.96
CA VAL A 76 12.53 1.04 -12.53
C VAL A 76 13.44 0.14 -11.70
N THR A 77 14.27 0.76 -10.87
CA THR A 77 15.17 0.06 -9.95
C THR A 77 14.42 -0.50 -8.75
N ASP A 78 14.99 -1.52 -8.09
CA ASP A 78 14.41 -2.09 -6.86
C ASP A 78 14.24 -1.03 -5.76
N VAL A 79 15.16 -0.07 -5.68
CA VAL A 79 15.10 1.05 -4.72
C VAL A 79 13.91 1.95 -5.02
N GLU A 80 13.67 2.30 -6.29
CA GLU A 80 12.51 3.08 -6.71
C GLU A 80 11.20 2.34 -6.44
N HIS A 81 11.16 1.03 -6.71
CA HIS A 81 9.99 0.21 -6.42
C HIS A 81 9.68 0.18 -4.91
N VAL A 82 10.69 -0.07 -4.08
CA VAL A 82 10.54 -0.08 -2.62
C VAL A 82 10.24 1.33 -2.09
N ALA A 83 10.67 2.40 -2.74
CA ALA A 83 10.28 3.77 -2.38
C ALA A 83 8.83 4.11 -2.77
N PHE A 84 8.38 3.59 -3.90
CA PHE A 84 7.00 3.78 -4.34
C PHE A 84 5.99 3.09 -3.40
N LEU A 85 6.32 1.91 -2.86
CA LEU A 85 5.40 1.11 -2.04
C LEU A 85 4.92 1.82 -0.75
N PRO A 86 5.76 2.44 0.10
CA PRO A 86 5.32 3.19 1.28
C PRO A 86 4.42 4.37 0.94
N PHE A 87 4.70 5.05 -0.18
CA PHE A 87 3.83 6.10 -0.70
C PHE A 87 2.46 5.54 -1.10
N TRP A 88 2.46 4.47 -1.90
CA TRP A 88 1.24 3.82 -2.38
C TRP A 88 0.40 3.25 -1.24
N LEU A 89 1.03 2.54 -0.29
CA LEU A 89 0.39 2.02 0.92
C LEU A 89 -0.23 3.14 1.76
N SER A 90 0.52 4.21 2.00
CA SER A 90 0.04 5.34 2.80
C SER A 90 -1.16 6.03 2.16
N HIS A 91 -1.11 6.27 0.84
CA HIS A 91 -2.10 7.07 0.15
C HIS A 91 -3.35 6.27 -0.28
N PHE A 92 -3.18 5.04 -0.76
CA PHE A 92 -4.26 4.27 -1.38
C PHE A 92 -4.78 3.11 -0.53
N VAL A 93 -3.94 2.51 0.32
CA VAL A 93 -4.34 1.34 1.13
C VAL A 93 -4.77 1.76 2.53
N PHE A 94 -3.92 2.49 3.25
CA PHE A 94 -4.19 2.91 4.63
C PHE A 94 -4.86 4.28 4.73
N CYS A 95 -4.92 5.02 3.62
CA CYS A 95 -5.54 6.34 3.54
C CYS A 95 -5.09 7.28 4.68
N SER A 96 -3.78 7.28 4.98
CA SER A 96 -3.21 8.11 6.03
C SER A 96 -3.39 9.59 5.70
N LYS A 97 -3.85 10.37 6.68
CA LYS A 97 -3.98 11.83 6.55
C LYS A 97 -2.63 12.57 6.63
N SER A 98 -1.54 11.84 6.83
CA SER A 98 -0.19 12.40 6.88
C SER A 98 0.23 12.91 5.50
N LEU A 99 0.79 14.12 5.44
CA LEU A 99 1.44 14.71 4.26
C LEU A 99 2.87 14.17 4.02
N GLN A 100 3.33 13.27 4.89
CA GLN A 100 4.64 12.63 4.84
C GLN A 100 4.48 11.12 4.71
N VAL A 101 5.42 10.48 4.02
CA VAL A 101 5.53 9.02 3.96
C VAL A 101 5.75 8.49 5.38
N VAL A 102 4.82 7.67 5.86
CA VAL A 102 4.91 7.12 7.21
C VAL A 102 5.97 6.03 7.21
N LYS A 103 7.11 6.29 7.87
CA LYS A 103 8.26 5.37 7.96
C LYS A 103 7.90 3.96 8.46
N ILE A 104 6.79 3.84 9.19
CA ILE A 104 6.28 2.55 9.68
C ILE A 104 5.92 1.58 8.55
N PHE A 105 5.70 2.07 7.32
CA PHE A 105 5.38 1.24 6.17
C PHE A 105 6.61 0.76 5.37
N ILE A 106 7.82 1.23 5.70
CA ILE A 106 9.05 0.79 5.01
C ILE A 106 9.28 -0.73 5.18
N PRO A 107 9.20 -1.32 6.40
CA PRO A 107 9.40 -2.76 6.55
C PRO A 107 8.38 -3.58 5.76
N MET A 108 7.14 -3.10 5.68
CA MET A 108 6.07 -3.71 4.88
C MET A 108 6.38 -3.63 3.38
N ALA A 109 6.86 -2.49 2.89
CA ALA A 109 7.26 -2.33 1.50
C ALA A 109 8.41 -3.26 1.10
N VAL A 110 9.43 -3.41 1.95
CA VAL A 110 10.53 -4.33 1.71
C VAL A 110 10.03 -5.78 1.61
N GLN A 111 9.17 -6.20 2.55
CA GLN A 111 8.59 -7.55 2.51
C GLN A 111 7.70 -7.80 1.29
N ILE A 112 6.93 -6.79 0.86
CA ILE A 112 6.12 -6.91 -0.37
C ILE A 112 6.99 -7.06 -1.61
N HIS A 113 8.12 -6.34 -1.66
CA HIS A 113 9.08 -6.44 -2.76
C HIS A 113 9.79 -7.80 -2.81
N GLU A 114 10.17 -8.35 -1.64
CA GLU A 114 10.90 -9.62 -1.54
C GLU A 114 10.00 -10.85 -1.64
N GLY A 115 8.72 -10.71 -1.31
CA GLY A 115 7.69 -11.72 -1.51
C GLY A 115 7.52 -12.71 -0.37
#